data_AF-A0A812STC5-F1
#
_entry.id   AF-A0A812STC5-F1
#
_cell.length_a   1.000
_cell.length_b   1.000
_cell.length_c   1.000
_cell.angle_alpha   90.00
_cell.angle_beta   90.00
_cell.angle_gamma   90.00
#
_symmetry.space_group_name_H-M   'P 1'
#
loop_
_entity.id
_entity.type
_entity.pdbx_description
1 polymer ?
#
loop_
_entity_poly.entity_id
_entity_poly.type
_entity_poly.pdbx_seq_one_letter_code
_entity_poly.pdbx_strand_id
1 'polypeptide(L)'
;IICGLISFSSFVSNITSSMTQLRNLNSEKQKQQASLRQYFSQNEVPPEVSKCIYDWISSHRKNHRVRVHEEDVEPLAEVPERLKFKLREAVYRPVLCRHPFFLEFCEADGRTLDRLCHQAVSEIRVSTEHTIFIKGEQATGMYFVTGGELEYWRSALMDPIPIQTSDWLSEVALWVSWRHCGTLAAKCQSDLMLVDTDMFRSAIATCSKVGRRLVRGYAAAFVRHECEAQPAGAWLGDLCCSHEAIAALLETTMHKSQP
;
A
#
# COMPACT_ATOMS: atom_id res chain seq x y z
N ILE A 1 -37.88 14.14 40.26
CA ILE A 1 -38.34 14.83 39.04
C ILE A 1 -37.25 15.77 38.49
N ILE A 2 -36.77 16.74 39.28
CA ILE A 2 -35.75 17.73 38.84
C ILE A 2 -34.44 17.06 38.35
N CYS A 3 -33.87 16.12 39.11
CA CYS A 3 -32.65 15.40 38.67
C CYS A 3 -32.88 14.61 37.37
N GLY A 4 -34.07 14.04 37.16
CA GLY A 4 -34.41 13.33 35.93
C GLY A 4 -34.49 14.26 34.71
N LEU A 5 -35.02 15.48 34.89
CA LEU A 5 -35.05 16.51 33.85
C LEU A 5 -33.65 17.01 33.47
N ILE A 6 -32.74 17.14 34.46
CA ILE A 6 -31.35 17.54 34.24
C ILE A 6 -30.57 16.44 33.48
N SER A 7 -30.73 15.18 33.87
CA SER A 7 -30.07 14.07 33.17
C SER A 7 -30.60 13.90 31.74
N PHE A 8 -31.91 14.08 31.54
CA PHE A 8 -32.53 13.98 30.23
C PHE A 8 -32.10 15.11 29.29
N SER A 9 -32.02 16.36 29.79
CA SER A 9 -31.58 17.50 28.97
C SER A 9 -30.10 17.38 28.56
N SER A 10 -29.23 16.91 29.46
CA SER A 10 -27.82 16.64 29.14
C SER A 10 -27.68 15.55 28.09
N PHE A 11 -28.46 14.48 28.20
CA PHE A 11 -28.46 13.38 27.22
C PHE A 11 -28.89 13.84 25.82
N VAL A 12 -30.00 14.59 25.72
CA VAL A 12 -30.49 15.14 24.45
C VAL A 12 -29.50 16.13 23.85
N SER A 13 -28.85 16.95 24.67
CA SER A 13 -27.84 17.92 24.23
C SER A 13 -26.60 17.23 23.65
N ASN A 14 -26.13 16.13 24.26
CA ASN A 14 -24.99 15.37 23.75
C ASN A 14 -25.28 14.68 22.41
N ILE A 15 -26.48 14.12 22.24
CA ILE A 15 -26.92 13.53 20.96
C ILE A 15 -26.99 14.62 19.88
N THR A 16 -27.57 15.77 20.23
CA THR A 16 -27.73 16.88 19.30
C THR A 16 -26.39 17.47 18.88
N SER A 17 -25.47 17.65 19.84
CA SER A 17 -24.10 18.12 19.56
C SER A 17 -23.36 17.14 18.64
N SER A 18 -23.44 15.84 18.91
CA SER A 18 -22.84 14.79 18.09
C SER A 18 -23.45 14.75 16.68
N MET A 19 -24.77 14.86 16.55
CA MET A 19 -25.45 14.94 15.26
C MET A 19 -25.07 16.19 14.47
N THR A 20 -24.94 17.34 15.13
CA THR A 20 -24.49 18.59 14.50
C THR A 20 -23.05 18.47 14.03
N GLN A 21 -22.17 17.87 14.81
CA GLN A 21 -20.78 17.62 14.41
C GLN A 21 -20.72 16.68 13.20
N LEU A 22 -21.53 15.61 13.19
CA LEU A 22 -21.62 14.65 12.08
C LEU A 22 -22.24 15.28 10.82
N ARG A 23 -23.22 16.18 10.98
CA ARG A 23 -23.81 16.97 9.89
C ARG A 23 -22.80 17.98 9.35
N ASN A 24 -22.01 18.64 10.20
CA ASN A 24 -20.98 19.59 9.80
C ASN A 24 -19.86 18.90 9.01
N LEU A 25 -19.36 17.75 9.48
CA LEU A 25 -18.36 16.93 8.79
C LEU A 25 -18.81 16.49 7.38
N ASN A 26 -20.11 16.25 7.20
CA ASN A 26 -20.67 15.92 5.88
C ASN A 26 -21.06 17.15 5.04
N SER A 27 -21.27 18.31 5.67
CA SER A 27 -21.82 19.50 5.00
C SER A 27 -20.85 20.11 4.00
N GLU A 28 -19.55 20.16 4.28
CA GLU A 28 -18.56 20.72 3.36
C GLU A 28 -18.39 19.86 2.11
N LYS A 29 -18.34 18.54 2.28
CA LYS A 29 -18.29 17.58 1.18
C LYS A 29 -19.53 17.69 0.28
N GLN A 30 -20.71 17.81 0.88
CA GLN A 30 -21.96 17.98 0.14
C GLN A 30 -22.00 19.32 -0.60
N LYS A 31 -21.54 20.41 0.02
CA LYS A 31 -21.43 21.73 -0.62
C LYS A 31 -20.51 21.69 -1.83
N GLN A 32 -19.31 21.14 -1.68
CA GLN A 32 -18.34 21.05 -2.78
C GLN A 32 -18.85 20.20 -3.95
N GLN A 33 -19.51 19.06 -3.68
CA GLN A 33 -20.11 18.24 -4.74
C GLN A 33 -21.29 18.94 -5.42
N ALA A 34 -22.11 19.68 -4.67
CA ALA A 34 -23.20 20.46 -5.23
C ALA A 34 -22.70 21.58 -6.15
N SER A 35 -21.68 22.32 -5.73
CA SER A 35 -21.04 23.36 -6.55
C SER A 35 -20.43 22.81 -7.83
N LEU A 36 -19.79 21.63 -7.78
CA LEU A 36 -19.19 21.01 -8.97
C LEU A 36 -20.25 20.55 -9.97
N ARG A 37 -21.33 19.90 -9.49
CA ARG A 37 -22.49 19.55 -10.34
C ARG A 37 -23.10 20.79 -10.99
N GLN A 38 -23.28 21.85 -10.20
CA GLN A 38 -23.84 23.11 -10.68
C GLN A 38 -22.96 23.73 -11.78
N TYR A 39 -21.64 23.76 -11.57
CA TYR A 39 -20.69 24.30 -12.56
C TYR A 39 -20.73 23.53 -13.89
N PHE A 40 -20.72 22.20 -13.86
CA PHE A 40 -20.81 21.38 -15.07
C PHE A 40 -22.14 21.55 -15.80
N SER A 41 -23.24 21.63 -15.04
CA SER A 41 -24.56 21.87 -15.62
C SER A 41 -24.69 23.25 -16.25
N GLN A 42 -24.09 24.29 -15.66
CA GLN A 42 -24.16 25.67 -16.16
C GLN A 42 -23.31 25.90 -17.41
N ASN A 43 -22.22 25.15 -17.56
CA ASN A 43 -21.29 25.29 -18.69
C ASN A 43 -21.47 24.19 -19.75
N GLU A 44 -22.57 23.42 -19.68
CA GLU A 44 -22.89 22.35 -20.62
C GLU A 44 -21.72 21.38 -20.88
N VAL A 45 -20.98 21.06 -19.81
CA VAL A 45 -19.80 20.20 -19.91
C VAL A 45 -20.23 18.79 -20.35
N PRO A 46 -19.63 18.21 -21.41
CA PRO A 46 -19.99 16.87 -21.87
C PRO A 46 -19.94 15.84 -20.73
N PRO A 47 -20.89 14.88 -20.68
CA PRO A 47 -20.96 13.88 -19.62
C PRO A 47 -19.67 13.07 -19.45
N GLU A 48 -18.96 12.80 -20.54
CA GLU A 48 -17.70 12.07 -20.57
C GLU A 48 -16.60 12.83 -19.84
N VAL A 49 -16.49 14.15 -20.10
CA VAL A 49 -15.52 15.03 -19.44
C VAL A 49 -15.87 15.23 -17.97
N SER A 50 -17.16 15.43 -17.67
CA SER A 50 -17.65 15.54 -16.29
C SER A 50 -17.33 14.30 -15.48
N LYS A 51 -17.55 13.11 -16.05
CA LYS A 51 -17.24 11.82 -15.41
C LYS A 51 -15.74 11.66 -15.20
N CYS A 52 -14.91 11.92 -16.21
CA CYS A 52 -13.45 11.88 -16.08
C CYS A 52 -12.94 12.81 -14.95
N ILE A 53 -13.48 14.04 -14.87
CA ILE A 53 -13.11 14.97 -13.80
C ILE A 53 -13.64 14.50 -12.44
N TYR A 54 -14.84 13.92 -12.37
CA TYR A 54 -15.37 13.32 -11.13
C TYR A 54 -14.52 12.16 -10.63
N ASP A 55 -14.12 11.28 -11.54
CA ASP A 55 -13.30 10.11 -11.27
C ASP A 55 -11.90 10.57 -10.82
N TRP A 56 -11.32 11.57 -11.48
CA TRP A 56 -10.05 12.20 -11.10
C TRP A 56 -10.12 12.88 -9.72
N ILE A 57 -11.14 13.71 -9.45
CA ILE A 57 -11.30 14.36 -8.13
C ILE A 57 -11.53 13.31 -7.04
N SER A 58 -12.28 12.25 -7.33
CA SER A 58 -12.58 11.19 -6.37
C SER A 58 -11.35 10.31 -6.08
N SER A 59 -10.51 10.04 -7.08
CA SER A 59 -9.23 9.34 -6.88
C SER A 59 -8.23 10.24 -6.14
N HIS A 60 -8.09 11.50 -6.54
CA HIS A 60 -7.20 12.46 -5.89
C HIS A 60 -7.60 12.76 -4.43
N ARG A 61 -8.90 12.86 -4.12
CA ARG A 61 -9.37 13.09 -2.74
C ARG A 61 -9.24 11.88 -1.82
N LYS A 62 -9.28 10.66 -2.36
CA LYS A 62 -8.96 9.45 -1.57
C LYS A 62 -7.47 9.40 -1.24
N ASN A 63 -6.62 9.82 -2.19
CA ASN A 63 -5.16 9.82 -2.05
C ASN A 63 -4.62 10.92 -1.12
N HIS A 64 -5.39 11.99 -0.86
CA HIS A 64 -4.98 13.11 0.01
C HIS A 64 -5.54 13.06 1.46
N ARG A 65 -6.19 11.97 1.88
CA ARG A 65 -6.46 11.78 3.32
C ARG A 65 -5.16 11.32 3.95
N VAL A 66 -4.49 12.21 4.69
CA VAL A 66 -3.28 11.87 5.46
C VAL A 66 -3.57 10.61 6.27
N ARG A 67 -2.88 9.52 5.93
CA ARG A 67 -2.99 8.28 6.69
C ARG A 67 -2.33 8.53 8.03
N VAL A 68 -3.05 8.29 9.12
CA VAL A 68 -2.47 8.32 10.46
C VAL A 68 -1.65 7.05 10.61
N HIS A 69 -0.35 7.19 10.90
CA HIS A 69 0.55 6.05 11.09
C HIS A 69 0.43 5.55 12.52
N GLU A 70 0.78 4.28 12.75
CA GLU A 70 0.75 3.69 14.09
C GLU A 70 1.58 4.52 15.09
N GLU A 71 2.73 5.05 14.65
CA GLU A 71 3.62 5.88 15.45
C GLU A 71 3.02 7.23 15.90
N ASP A 72 2.06 7.76 15.15
CA ASP A 72 1.40 9.03 15.46
C ASP A 72 0.27 8.87 16.50
N VAL A 73 -0.12 7.64 16.82
CA VAL A 73 -1.23 7.35 17.74
C VAL A 73 -0.67 6.97 19.11
N GLU A 74 -0.37 7.98 19.92
CA GLU A 74 0.21 7.83 21.27
C GLU A 74 -0.48 6.73 22.13
N PRO A 75 -1.83 6.61 22.18
CA PRO A 75 -2.48 5.54 22.95
C PRO A 75 -2.12 4.12 22.49
N LEU A 76 -1.73 3.92 21.22
CA LEU A 76 -1.31 2.60 20.73
C LEU A 76 0.03 2.19 21.32
N ALA A 77 0.88 3.13 21.76
CA ALA A 77 2.16 2.81 22.39
C ALA A 77 1.98 1.97 23.67
N GLU A 78 0.90 2.23 24.43
CA GLU A 78 0.59 1.56 25.71
C GLU A 78 -0.18 0.25 25.54
N VAL A 79 -0.65 -0.07 24.33
CA VAL A 79 -1.42 -1.29 24.07
C VAL A 79 -0.52 -2.53 24.28
N PRO A 80 -1.03 -3.58 24.98
CA PRO A 80 -0.29 -4.83 25.14
C PRO A 80 0.16 -5.45 23.81
N GLU A 81 1.36 -6.04 23.80
CA GLU A 81 2.00 -6.57 22.58
C GLU A 81 1.11 -7.55 21.80
N ARG A 82 0.35 -8.39 22.53
CA ARG A 82 -0.59 -9.34 21.92
C ARG A 82 -1.70 -8.65 21.11
N LEU A 83 -2.13 -7.46 21.53
CA LEU A 83 -3.14 -6.67 20.82
C LEU A 83 -2.53 -5.86 19.67
N LYS A 84 -1.30 -5.35 19.83
CA LYS A 84 -0.53 -4.75 18.72
C LYS A 84 -0.32 -5.73 17.58
N PHE A 85 0.01 -6.98 17.89
CA PHE A 85 0.15 -8.04 16.89
C PHE A 85 -1.13 -8.22 16.06
N LYS A 86 -2.30 -8.30 16.72
CA LYS A 86 -3.60 -8.42 16.04
C LYS A 86 -3.96 -7.18 15.23
N LEU A 87 -3.61 -5.99 15.72
CA LEU A 87 -3.81 -4.74 14.98
C LEU A 87 -2.99 -4.75 13.69
N ARG A 88 -1.69 -5.03 13.78
CA ARG A 88 -0.80 -5.07 12.62
C ARG A 88 -1.19 -6.14 11.61
N GLU A 89 -1.64 -7.30 12.07
CA GLU A 89 -2.24 -8.32 11.20
C GLU A 89 -3.43 -7.73 10.43
N ALA A 90 -4.39 -7.11 11.13
CA ALA A 90 -5.58 -6.54 10.50
C ALA A 90 -5.28 -5.38 9.54
N VAL A 91 -4.22 -4.61 9.78
CA VAL A 91 -3.85 -3.43 8.98
C VAL A 91 -2.96 -3.78 7.79
N TYR A 92 -1.93 -4.61 7.98
CA TYR A 92 -0.90 -4.85 6.98
C TYR A 92 -1.16 -6.09 6.11
N ARG A 93 -1.80 -7.14 6.66
CA ARG A 93 -2.11 -8.36 5.91
C ARG A 93 -2.95 -8.08 4.66
N PRO A 94 -4.01 -7.25 4.69
CA PRO A 94 -4.78 -6.92 3.49
C PRO A 94 -4.00 -6.14 2.43
N VAL A 95 -2.92 -5.44 2.82
CA VAL A 95 -2.05 -4.73 1.87
C VAL A 95 -1.05 -5.71 1.25
N LEU A 96 -0.40 -6.55 2.06
CA LEU A 96 0.51 -7.59 1.57
C LEU A 96 -0.21 -8.54 0.60
N CYS A 97 -1.40 -9.04 0.97
CA CYS A 97 -2.15 -9.99 0.15
C CYS A 97 -2.73 -9.40 -1.15
N ARG A 98 -2.52 -8.12 -1.46
CA ARG A 98 -2.78 -7.59 -2.82
C ARG A 98 -1.79 -8.17 -3.84
N HIS A 99 -0.60 -8.50 -3.35
CA HIS A 99 0.43 -9.13 -4.14
C HIS A 99 0.17 -10.65 -4.22
N PRO A 100 0.11 -11.24 -5.43
CA PRO A 100 -0.26 -12.65 -5.56
C PRO A 100 0.63 -13.61 -4.77
N PHE A 101 1.95 -13.36 -4.72
CA PHE A 101 2.85 -14.20 -3.92
C PHE A 101 2.49 -14.20 -2.44
N PHE A 102 2.17 -13.04 -1.86
CA PHE A 102 1.82 -12.96 -0.44
C PHE A 102 0.43 -13.53 -0.17
N LEU A 103 -0.49 -13.46 -1.13
CA LEU A 103 -1.78 -14.14 -1.07
C LEU A 103 -1.61 -15.67 -1.02
N GLU A 104 -0.81 -16.24 -1.92
CA GLU A 104 -0.53 -17.70 -1.89
C GLU A 104 0.28 -18.10 -0.64
N PHE A 105 1.22 -17.25 -0.21
CA PHE A 105 2.00 -17.48 1.01
C PHE A 105 1.13 -17.43 2.26
N CYS A 106 0.09 -16.60 2.27
CA CYS A 106 -0.91 -16.53 3.33
C CYS A 106 -1.64 -17.87 3.53
N GLU A 107 -2.03 -18.51 2.43
CA GLU A 107 -2.70 -19.82 2.46
C GLU A 107 -1.72 -20.93 2.86
N ALA A 108 -0.48 -20.87 2.38
CA ALA A 108 0.55 -21.86 2.69
C ALA A 108 1.07 -21.77 4.14
N ASP A 109 1.21 -20.55 4.68
CA ASP A 109 1.82 -20.28 5.99
C ASP A 109 1.39 -18.92 6.59
N GLY A 110 0.09 -18.80 6.88
CA GLY A 110 -0.49 -17.59 7.46
C GLY A 110 0.20 -17.13 8.75
N ARG A 111 0.65 -18.06 9.61
CA ARG A 111 1.35 -17.71 10.86
C ARG A 111 2.67 -16.97 10.61
N THR A 112 3.40 -17.35 9.57
CA THR A 112 4.63 -16.63 9.19
C THR A 112 4.30 -15.28 8.58
N LEU A 113 3.24 -15.19 7.78
CA LEU A 113 2.77 -13.90 7.26
C LEU A 113 2.36 -12.93 8.38
N ASP A 114 1.68 -13.41 9.42
CA ASP A 114 1.31 -12.58 10.57
C ASP A 114 2.56 -12.07 11.31
N ARG A 115 3.59 -12.92 11.43
CA ARG A 115 4.90 -12.49 11.96
C ARG A 115 5.57 -11.46 11.07
N LEU A 116 5.50 -11.60 9.75
CA LEU A 116 6.02 -10.59 8.81
C LEU A 116 5.31 -9.24 9.02
N CYS A 117 3.98 -9.24 9.15
CA CYS A 117 3.21 -8.03 9.44
C CYS A 117 3.70 -7.32 10.71
N HIS A 118 4.13 -8.08 11.71
CA HIS A 118 4.60 -7.50 12.96
C HIS A 118 6.08 -7.06 12.93
N GLN A 119 6.96 -7.84 12.30
CA GLN A 119 8.42 -7.71 12.43
C GLN A 119 9.11 -7.07 11.23
N ALA A 120 8.59 -7.27 10.03
CA ALA A 120 9.25 -6.88 8.79
C ALA A 120 8.55 -5.71 8.07
N VAL A 121 7.35 -5.33 8.52
CA VAL A 121 6.58 -4.25 7.91
C VAL A 121 6.74 -2.95 8.70
N SER A 122 6.95 -1.85 7.98
CA SER A 122 6.93 -0.48 8.53
C SER A 122 6.19 0.48 7.60
N GLU A 123 5.64 1.56 8.15
CA GLU A 123 5.01 2.65 7.39
C GLU A 123 6.05 3.74 7.11
N ILE A 124 6.03 4.30 5.90
CA ILE A 124 6.93 5.38 5.48
C ILE A 124 6.09 6.54 4.97
N ARG A 125 6.29 7.71 5.56
CA ARG A 125 5.69 8.97 5.09
C ARG A 125 6.73 9.76 4.32
N VAL A 126 6.35 10.21 3.12
CA VAL A 126 7.24 10.96 2.25
C VAL A 126 6.58 12.26 1.86
N SER A 127 7.28 13.37 2.15
CA SER A 127 6.85 14.70 1.74
C SER A 127 7.04 14.89 0.23
N THR A 128 6.28 15.82 -0.36
CA THR A 128 6.44 16.21 -1.76
C THR A 128 7.90 16.49 -2.11
N GLU A 129 8.32 16.04 -3.29
CA GLU A 129 9.68 16.17 -3.85
C GLU A 129 10.80 15.48 -3.06
N HIS A 130 10.47 14.69 -2.04
CA HIS A 130 11.46 13.89 -1.33
C HIS A 130 11.68 12.57 -2.05
N THR A 131 12.95 12.17 -2.10
CA THR A 131 13.39 10.91 -2.71
C THR A 131 13.27 9.78 -1.71
N ILE A 132 12.71 8.64 -2.15
CA ILE A 132 12.58 7.42 -1.36
C ILE A 132 13.85 6.58 -1.47
N PHE A 133 14.36 6.42 -2.69
CA PHE A 133 15.66 5.80 -2.96
C PHE A 133 16.26 6.38 -4.24
N ILE A 134 17.59 6.36 -4.32
CA ILE A 134 18.32 6.80 -5.52
C ILE A 134 18.94 5.62 -6.26
N LYS A 135 19.14 5.81 -7.56
CA LYS A 135 19.87 4.85 -8.39
C LYS A 135 21.25 4.52 -7.81
N GLY A 136 21.55 3.24 -7.73
CA GLY A 136 22.81 2.69 -7.23
C GLY A 136 22.84 2.42 -5.72
N GLU A 137 21.86 2.92 -4.98
CA GLU A 137 21.70 2.65 -3.55
C GLU A 137 21.34 1.17 -3.30
N GLN A 138 21.82 0.63 -2.18
CA GLN A 138 21.49 -0.73 -1.77
C GLN A 138 20.02 -0.79 -1.34
N ALA A 139 19.22 -1.64 -2.00
CA ALA A 139 17.83 -1.79 -1.64
C ALA A 139 17.69 -2.45 -0.27
N THR A 140 16.83 -1.87 0.57
CA THR A 140 16.55 -2.32 1.94
C THR A 140 15.24 -3.09 2.05
N GLY A 141 14.34 -2.97 1.07
CA GLY A 141 13.05 -3.65 1.07
C GLY A 141 12.26 -3.51 -0.21
N MET A 142 11.08 -4.10 -0.17
CA MET A 142 10.02 -3.96 -1.16
C MET A 142 9.00 -2.93 -0.67
N TYR A 143 8.53 -2.07 -1.57
CA TYR A 143 7.63 -0.97 -1.24
C TYR A 143 6.23 -1.23 -1.80
N PHE A 144 5.20 -0.94 -1.01
CA PHE A 144 3.81 -0.87 -1.44
C PHE A 144 3.33 0.58 -1.32
N VAL A 145 2.76 1.13 -2.39
CA VAL A 145 2.19 2.48 -2.35
C VAL A 145 0.78 2.41 -1.77
N THR A 146 0.60 2.96 -0.57
CA THR A 146 -0.69 2.89 0.14
C THR A 146 -1.52 4.17 0.03
N GLY A 147 -0.88 5.28 -0.37
CA GLY A 147 -1.53 6.55 -0.68
C GLY A 147 -0.55 7.53 -1.34
N GLY A 148 -1.07 8.48 -2.11
CA GLY A 148 -0.28 9.47 -2.83
C GLY A 148 0.13 9.02 -4.25
N GLU A 149 1.09 9.76 -4.80
CA GLU A 149 1.62 9.61 -6.16
C GLU A 149 3.15 9.76 -6.13
N LEU A 150 3.83 8.83 -6.80
CA LEU A 150 5.28 8.82 -6.91
C LEU A 150 5.68 8.84 -8.38
N GLU A 151 6.92 9.21 -8.63
CA GLU A 151 7.53 9.20 -9.95
C GLU A 151 8.82 8.39 -9.88
N TYR A 152 9.02 7.53 -10.88
CA TYR A 152 10.21 6.69 -11.00
C TYR A 152 10.99 7.04 -12.26
N TRP A 153 12.29 7.34 -12.09
CA TRP A 153 13.20 7.69 -13.17
C TRP A 153 14.24 6.60 -13.37
N ARG A 154 14.22 5.94 -14.55
CA ARG A 154 15.30 5.01 -14.96
C ARG A 154 16.61 5.74 -15.29
N SER A 155 16.47 6.95 -15.83
CA SER A 155 17.54 7.85 -16.23
C SER A 155 17.02 9.28 -16.19
N ALA A 156 17.89 10.24 -15.87
CA ALA A 156 17.55 11.67 -15.87
C ALA A 156 17.15 12.21 -17.26
N LEU A 157 17.42 11.44 -18.32
CA LEU A 157 17.11 11.80 -19.71
C LEU A 157 15.76 11.23 -20.20
N MET A 158 15.08 10.43 -19.37
CA MET A 158 13.80 9.80 -19.73
C MET A 158 12.67 10.41 -18.91
N ASP A 159 11.46 10.40 -19.48
CA ASP A 159 10.26 10.80 -18.76
C ASP A 159 10.03 9.92 -17.52
N PRO A 160 9.54 10.49 -16.41
CA PRO A 160 9.19 9.71 -15.22
C PRO A 160 8.06 8.73 -15.54
N ILE A 161 8.20 7.53 -14.98
CA ILE A 161 7.12 6.55 -14.95
C ILE A 161 6.28 6.86 -13.71
N PRO A 162 4.99 7.22 -13.87
CA PRO A 162 4.12 7.49 -12.74
C PRO A 162 3.81 6.19 -11.99
N ILE A 163 3.85 6.26 -10.67
CA ILE A 163 3.55 5.14 -9.77
C ILE A 163 2.38 5.56 -8.89
N GLN A 164 1.35 4.72 -8.85
CA GLN A 164 0.08 5.03 -8.24
C GLN A 164 -0.18 4.19 -6.99
N THR A 165 -1.21 4.60 -6.25
CA THR A 165 -1.68 3.84 -5.09
C THR A 165 -2.07 2.42 -5.51
N SER A 166 -1.64 1.43 -4.72
CA SER A 166 -1.74 -0.02 -4.94
C SER A 166 -0.65 -0.65 -5.80
N ASP A 167 0.24 0.14 -6.40
CA ASP A 167 1.44 -0.39 -7.03
C ASP A 167 2.45 -0.84 -5.97
N TRP A 168 3.37 -1.72 -6.38
CA TRP A 168 4.51 -2.16 -5.58
C TRP A 168 5.79 -2.16 -6.39
N LEU A 169 6.92 -1.99 -5.69
CA LEU A 169 8.24 -1.79 -6.28
C LEU A 169 9.30 -2.55 -5.52
N SER A 170 10.40 -2.85 -6.20
CA SER A 170 11.60 -3.46 -5.65
C SER A 170 11.36 -4.83 -5.01
N GLU A 171 10.37 -5.59 -5.51
CA GLU A 171 10.13 -6.98 -5.08
C GLU A 171 11.39 -7.83 -5.23
N VAL A 172 12.17 -7.58 -6.29
CA VAL A 172 13.47 -8.20 -6.54
C VAL A 172 14.41 -8.16 -5.32
N ALA A 173 14.33 -7.12 -4.49
CA ALA A 173 15.17 -6.97 -3.30
C ALA A 173 14.90 -8.06 -2.26
N LEU A 174 13.69 -8.65 -2.22
CA LEU A 174 13.38 -9.77 -1.32
C LEU A 174 14.17 -11.03 -1.71
N TRP A 175 14.46 -11.19 -3.01
CA TRP A 175 14.99 -12.44 -3.57
C TRP A 175 16.50 -12.41 -3.77
N VAL A 176 17.06 -11.26 -4.15
CA VAL A 176 18.49 -11.09 -4.46
C VAL A 176 19.04 -9.83 -3.82
N SER A 177 20.36 -9.78 -3.63
CA SER A 177 21.05 -8.55 -3.22
C SER A 177 20.90 -7.51 -4.32
N TRP A 178 20.08 -6.49 -4.07
CA TRP A 178 19.65 -5.56 -5.12
C TRP A 178 20.19 -4.15 -4.91
N ARG A 179 20.58 -3.48 -6.00
CA ARG A 179 20.84 -2.04 -6.01
C ARG A 179 19.86 -1.39 -6.96
N HIS A 180 19.22 -0.31 -6.52
CA HIS A 180 18.19 0.35 -7.31
C HIS A 180 18.74 0.76 -8.68
N CYS A 181 18.02 0.43 -9.74
CA CYS A 181 18.39 0.76 -11.11
C CYS A 181 17.82 2.11 -11.58
N GLY A 182 16.90 2.68 -10.79
CA GLY A 182 16.41 4.05 -10.95
C GLY A 182 16.24 4.79 -9.63
N THR A 183 15.68 5.98 -9.71
CA THR A 183 15.38 6.85 -8.57
C THR A 183 13.86 6.94 -8.42
N LEU A 184 13.36 6.82 -7.18
CA LEU A 184 11.94 6.96 -6.85
C LEU A 184 11.76 8.17 -5.95
N ALA A 185 10.91 9.11 -6.33
CA ALA A 185 10.59 10.28 -5.52
C ALA A 185 9.07 10.52 -5.45
N ALA A 186 8.65 11.21 -4.40
CA ALA A 186 7.25 11.53 -4.19
C ALA A 186 6.84 12.78 -4.98
N LYS A 187 5.80 12.65 -5.80
CA LYS A 187 5.21 13.78 -6.53
C LYS A 187 4.33 14.64 -5.63
N CYS A 188 3.71 14.01 -4.64
CA CYS A 188 2.94 14.67 -3.58
C CYS A 188 3.19 13.94 -2.26
N GLN A 189 2.63 14.46 -1.15
CA GLN A 189 2.67 13.75 0.12
C GLN A 189 2.12 12.32 -0.06
N SER A 190 2.95 11.33 0.24
CA SER A 190 2.69 9.92 -0.05
C SER A 190 2.97 9.03 1.15
N ASP A 191 2.24 7.93 1.22
CA ASP A 191 2.32 6.94 2.29
C ASP A 191 2.65 5.57 1.68
N LEU A 192 3.77 4.99 2.09
CA LEU A 192 4.23 3.68 1.65
C LEU A 192 4.26 2.69 2.81
N MET A 193 4.19 1.41 2.48
CA MET A 193 4.47 0.31 3.39
C MET A 193 5.72 -0.42 2.88
N LEU A 194 6.74 -0.52 3.73
CA LEU A 194 8.01 -1.20 3.43
C LEU A 194 7.98 -2.60 4.02
N VAL A 195 8.38 -3.59 3.22
CA VAL A 195 8.76 -4.93 3.69
C VAL A 195 10.28 -5.02 3.69
N ASP A 196 10.87 -4.98 4.88
CA ASP A 196 12.32 -5.02 5.09
C ASP A 196 12.89 -6.39 4.66
N THR A 197 13.96 -6.36 3.85
CA THR A 197 14.53 -7.60 3.28
C THR A 197 15.16 -8.51 4.33
N ASP A 198 15.82 -7.97 5.35
CA ASP A 198 16.56 -8.75 6.33
C ASP A 198 15.61 -9.39 7.35
N MET A 199 14.62 -8.63 7.81
CA MET A 199 13.55 -9.13 8.65
C MET A 199 12.68 -10.15 7.91
N PHE A 200 12.42 -9.92 6.61
CA PHE A 200 11.74 -10.90 5.76
C PHE A 200 12.52 -12.22 5.69
N ARG A 201 13.81 -12.18 5.35
CA ARG A 201 14.66 -13.38 5.28
C ARG A 201 14.70 -14.14 6.61
N SER A 202 14.81 -13.41 7.73
CA SER A 202 14.80 -13.99 9.07
C SER A 202 13.48 -14.71 9.38
N ALA A 203 12.34 -14.10 9.04
CA ALA A 203 11.04 -14.74 9.19
C ALA A 203 10.90 -16.01 8.33
N ILE A 204 11.29 -15.94 7.05
CA ILE A 204 11.28 -17.10 6.14
C ILE A 204 12.21 -18.22 6.62
N ALA A 205 13.34 -17.92 7.25
CA ALA A 205 14.24 -18.96 7.81
C ALA A 205 13.55 -19.81 8.89
N THR A 206 12.50 -19.29 9.51
CA THR A 206 11.71 -19.96 10.55
C THR A 206 10.33 -20.44 10.08
N CYS A 207 10.00 -20.27 8.79
CA CYS A 207 8.70 -20.66 8.25
C CYS A 207 8.56 -22.18 8.08
N SER A 208 7.32 -22.63 7.88
CA SER A 208 6.97 -24.01 7.61
C SER A 208 7.65 -24.55 6.35
N LYS A 209 7.75 -25.88 6.23
CA LYS A 209 8.34 -26.52 5.05
C LYS A 209 7.59 -26.17 3.76
N VAL A 210 6.27 -26.03 3.83
CA VAL A 210 5.40 -25.69 2.69
C VAL A 210 5.65 -24.24 2.28
N GLY A 211 5.57 -23.29 3.22
CA GLY A 211 5.88 -21.88 2.96
C GLY A 211 7.30 -21.69 2.40
N ARG A 212 8.29 -22.38 2.95
CA ARG A 212 9.68 -22.31 2.46
C ARG A 212 9.84 -22.83 1.03
N ARG A 213 9.12 -23.89 0.67
CA ARG A 213 9.12 -24.44 -0.69
C ARG A 213 8.49 -23.44 -1.66
N LEU A 214 7.35 -22.86 -1.28
CA LEU A 214 6.68 -21.84 -2.08
C LEU A 214 7.59 -20.63 -2.33
N VAL A 215 8.18 -20.06 -1.27
CA VAL A 215 9.10 -18.91 -1.38
C VAL A 215 10.28 -19.23 -2.30
N ARG A 216 10.92 -20.39 -2.13
CA ARG A 216 12.06 -20.78 -2.97
C ARG A 216 11.66 -21.01 -4.43
N GLY A 217 10.52 -21.67 -4.66
CA GLY A 217 10.01 -21.93 -6.00
C GLY A 217 9.67 -20.64 -6.72
N TYR A 218 8.92 -19.77 -6.05
CA TYR A 218 8.54 -18.46 -6.57
C TYR A 218 9.76 -17.58 -6.85
N ALA A 219 10.66 -17.41 -5.87
CA ALA A 219 11.86 -16.58 -6.04
C ALA A 219 12.72 -17.04 -7.22
N ALA A 220 12.90 -18.37 -7.39
CA ALA A 220 13.64 -18.91 -8.52
C ALA A 220 12.93 -18.68 -9.87
N ALA A 221 11.60 -18.79 -9.91
CA ALA A 221 10.82 -18.52 -11.10
C ALA A 221 10.80 -17.03 -11.46
N PHE A 222 10.64 -16.15 -10.48
CA PHE A 222 10.70 -14.71 -10.62
C PHE A 222 12.03 -14.26 -11.21
N VAL A 223 13.15 -14.67 -10.60
CA VAL A 223 14.49 -14.31 -11.09
C VAL A 223 14.72 -14.82 -12.52
N ARG A 224 14.29 -16.06 -12.82
CA ARG A 224 14.39 -16.61 -14.17
C ARG A 224 13.58 -15.78 -15.17
N HIS A 225 12.32 -15.50 -14.86
CA HIS A 225 11.43 -14.72 -15.72
C HIS A 225 12.02 -13.34 -16.02
N GLU A 226 12.48 -12.64 -15.00
CA GLU A 226 13.09 -11.31 -15.17
C GLU A 226 14.41 -11.34 -15.96
N CYS A 227 15.20 -12.41 -15.84
CA CYS A 227 16.39 -12.60 -16.66
C CYS A 227 16.07 -12.93 -18.14
N GLU A 228 14.97 -13.63 -18.42
CA GLU A 228 14.59 -14.07 -19.77
C GLU A 228 13.76 -13.02 -20.52
N ALA A 229 12.96 -12.21 -19.81
CA ALA A 229 12.02 -11.25 -20.40
C ALA A 229 12.69 -10.00 -21.00
N GLN A 230 13.99 -9.79 -20.76
CA GLN A 230 14.69 -8.59 -21.20
C GLN A 230 15.66 -8.89 -22.37
N PRO A 231 15.71 -8.03 -23.42
CA PRO A 231 16.66 -8.19 -24.51
C PRO A 231 18.10 -8.14 -23.99
N ALA A 232 18.99 -8.89 -24.64
CA ALA A 232 20.37 -9.11 -24.22
C ALA A 232 21.06 -7.83 -23.71
N GLY A 233 21.18 -7.73 -22.37
CA GLY A 233 21.90 -6.64 -21.68
C GLY A 233 21.07 -5.73 -20.78
N ALA A 234 19.72 -5.83 -20.77
CA ALA A 234 18.90 -5.15 -19.78
C ALA A 234 18.71 -6.06 -18.54
N TRP A 235 18.98 -5.49 -17.36
CA TRP A 235 19.02 -6.18 -16.07
C TRP A 235 17.67 -6.02 -15.34
N LEU A 236 17.40 -6.88 -14.35
CA LEU A 236 16.24 -6.81 -13.44
C LEU A 236 15.85 -5.35 -13.08
N GLY A 237 14.55 -5.08 -12.96
CA GLY A 237 14.03 -3.74 -12.71
C GLY A 237 13.61 -3.51 -11.25
N ASP A 238 13.57 -2.23 -10.82
CA ASP A 238 12.85 -1.83 -9.60
C ASP A 238 11.32 -1.89 -9.79
N LEU A 239 10.85 -1.83 -11.04
CA LEU A 239 9.43 -1.92 -11.38
C LEU A 239 9.04 -3.39 -11.54
N CYS A 240 7.97 -3.80 -10.86
CA CYS A 240 7.55 -5.19 -10.81
C CYS A 240 6.73 -5.59 -12.05
N CYS A 241 6.63 -6.89 -12.29
CA CYS A 241 5.75 -7.44 -13.33
C CYS A 241 4.28 -7.14 -13.00
N SER A 242 3.40 -7.21 -14.01
CA SER A 242 1.96 -7.09 -13.78
C SER A 242 1.47 -8.19 -12.82
N HIS A 243 0.36 -7.92 -12.12
CA HIS A 243 -0.31 -8.90 -11.25
C HIS A 243 -0.53 -10.25 -11.96
N GLU A 244 -0.92 -10.21 -13.23
CA GLU A 244 -1.16 -11.38 -14.08
C GLU A 244 0.13 -12.20 -14.32
N ALA A 245 1.25 -11.54 -14.57
CA ALA A 245 2.53 -12.21 -14.76
C ALA A 245 2.97 -12.95 -13.48
N ILE A 246 2.79 -12.32 -12.32
CA ILE A 246 3.11 -12.93 -11.03
C ILE A 246 2.20 -14.15 -10.75
N ALA A 247 0.90 -14.02 -11.04
CA ALA A 247 -0.04 -15.14 -10.90
C ALA A 247 0.36 -16.33 -11.79
N ALA A 248 0.74 -16.08 -13.05
CA ALA A 248 1.19 -17.12 -13.97
C ALA A 248 2.49 -17.82 -13.49
N LEU A 249 3.41 -17.07 -12.87
CA LEU A 249 4.62 -17.65 -12.26
C LEU A 249 4.27 -18.58 -11.09
N LEU A 250 3.30 -18.20 -10.26
CA LEU A 250 2.83 -19.02 -9.14
C LEU A 250 2.19 -20.31 -9.63
N GLU A 251 1.28 -20.26 -10.60
CA GLU A 251 0.67 -21.46 -11.19
C GLU A 251 1.72 -22.45 -11.71
N THR A 252 2.73 -21.93 -12.42
CA THR A 252 3.84 -22.74 -12.97
C THR A 252 4.67 -23.41 -11.87
N THR A 253 4.90 -22.71 -10.75
CA THR A 253 5.69 -23.25 -9.63
C THR A 253 4.91 -24.26 -8.78
N MET A 254 3.60 -24.07 -8.64
CA MET A 254 2.72 -24.99 -7.91
C MET A 254 2.52 -26.30 -8.68
N HIS A 255 2.34 -26.27 -10.01
CA HIS A 255 2.25 -27.48 -10.83
C HIS A 255 3.55 -28.31 -10.82
N LYS A 256 4.73 -27.68 -10.83
CA LYS A 256 6.01 -28.39 -10.72
C LYS A 256 6.29 -28.97 -9.33
N SER A 257 5.47 -28.64 -8.33
CA SER A 257 5.63 -29.04 -6.93
C SER A 257 4.68 -30.16 -6.49
N GLN A 258 3.74 -30.59 -7.35
CA GLN A 258 2.94 -31.79 -7.14
C GLN A 258 3.75 -33.04 -7.55
N PRO A 259 3.77 -34.09 -6.71
CA PRO A 259 4.56 -35.30 -6.95
C PRO A 259 4.06 -36.13 -8.14
#